data_AF-A0A0A1WID7-F1
#
_entry.id   AF-A0A0A1WID7-F1
#
_cell.length_a   1.000
_cell.length_b   1.000
_cell.length_c   1.000
_cell.angle_alpha   90.00
_cell.angle_beta   90.00
_cell.angle_gamma   90.00
#
_symmetry.space_group_name_H-M   'P 1'
#
loop_
_entity.id
_entity.type
_entity.pdbx_description
1 polymer ?
#
loop_
_entity_poly.entity_id
_entity_poly.type
_entity_poly.pdbx_seq_one_letter_code
_entity_poly.pdbx_strand_id
1 'polypeptide(L)'
;MASSKIILKVLLSLCVWSFVIIGLFKMHGTNIVSQEYSAVPLSGRILLQKDILRYAETTSTTTDRFDPSEILVDNRTAMDDDQLVRDVESRIPSLPIAYWSKNKNFRQQKSNTCAKYPSIFELEFNNIYWQTMRTSNGTFQLFGAYYDIRKTSRIGPTVRILGMIDRIQPTVKTYCQFWFDGQKEPFIVKTFEYKYIWYNKWGNYKQGIYQPYLIACQIPKPFHGVVPSSVSMVEKECDTATNNLRVIYNRPPDDQKKGFAVCVKGLDFLYDDLSVRLIEWIEMLNILGADKIYFYNLQVHPNITKVLSHYEQEGKVQVIPLTLPGGQPNVPGFQHLYLTKKTNHKRQNEVIPYNDCLYKNLYLYKYIALLDIDEVIMPKGNFVLWKELMEKVVPESMKIKPEGYNSYNFRNVYFLDDQQHEHGWHKDIPKYMHMLQHVHRAKNYTKPNQYVKCFHDPERVLTLHNHFPLACLGGVCKSYPVNTTDAQLQHYRADCVNTLKKSCEEYRENSVEDKTIWKYKDELIRRTFRTLDTLGFFKRPVGGGIGSTTHASER
;
A
#
# COMPACT_ATOMS: atom_id res chain seq x y z
N MET A 1 -49.71 -52.57 20.57
CA MET A 1 -49.96 -51.90 19.28
C MET A 1 -51.08 -50.84 19.35
N ALA A 2 -51.18 -50.07 20.46
CA ALA A 2 -52.21 -49.03 20.66
C ALA A 2 -51.66 -47.60 20.79
N SER A 3 -50.35 -47.43 20.99
CA SER A 3 -49.70 -46.11 21.20
C SER A 3 -49.40 -45.34 19.90
N SER A 4 -49.13 -46.04 18.80
CA SER A 4 -48.78 -45.41 17.50
C SER A 4 -49.97 -44.70 16.82
N LYS A 5 -51.20 -45.17 17.01
CA LYS A 5 -52.40 -44.55 16.41
C LYS A 5 -52.81 -43.23 17.07
N ILE A 6 -52.43 -43.01 18.33
CA ILE A 6 -52.76 -41.78 19.07
C ILE A 6 -51.80 -40.65 18.67
N ILE A 7 -50.51 -40.96 18.53
CA ILE A 7 -49.49 -39.99 18.10
C ILE A 7 -49.77 -39.47 16.69
N LEU A 8 -50.19 -40.36 15.77
CA LEU A 8 -50.53 -39.96 14.40
C LEU A 8 -51.75 -39.03 14.34
N LYS A 9 -52.75 -39.24 15.20
CA LYS A 9 -53.93 -38.36 15.29
C LYS A 9 -53.59 -36.98 15.85
N VAL A 10 -52.66 -36.89 16.80
CA VAL A 10 -52.20 -35.60 17.34
C VAL A 10 -51.41 -34.81 16.31
N LEU A 11 -50.51 -35.47 15.56
CA LEU A 11 -49.74 -34.82 14.48
C LEU A 11 -50.64 -34.32 13.34
N LEU A 12 -51.64 -35.10 12.93
CA LEU A 12 -52.62 -34.68 11.93
C LEU A 12 -53.45 -33.48 12.40
N SER A 13 -53.87 -33.47 13.67
CA SER A 13 -54.61 -32.35 14.25
C SER A 13 -53.78 -31.05 14.29
N LEU A 14 -52.50 -31.15 14.65
CA LEU A 14 -51.58 -30.00 14.66
C LEU A 14 -51.31 -29.45 13.25
N CYS A 15 -51.17 -30.33 12.25
CA CYS A 15 -51.03 -29.91 10.86
C CYS A 15 -52.29 -29.19 10.36
N VAL A 16 -53.49 -29.73 10.63
CA VAL A 16 -54.76 -29.10 10.24
C VAL A 16 -54.91 -27.73 10.90
N TRP A 17 -54.60 -27.61 12.20
CA TRP A 17 -54.62 -26.33 12.90
C TRP A 17 -53.63 -25.30 12.33
N SER A 18 -52.45 -25.76 11.91
CA SER A 18 -51.45 -24.89 11.26
C SER A 18 -51.96 -24.33 9.93
N PHE A 19 -52.64 -25.15 9.12
CA PHE A 19 -53.25 -24.70 7.87
C PHE A 19 -54.45 -23.77 8.08
N VAL A 20 -55.24 -23.98 9.14
CA VAL A 20 -56.35 -23.08 9.51
C VAL A 20 -55.81 -21.71 9.96
N ILE A 21 -54.73 -21.67 10.75
CA ILE A 21 -54.09 -20.41 11.17
C ILE A 21 -53.51 -19.66 9.98
N ILE A 22 -52.84 -20.36 9.05
CA ILE A 22 -52.34 -19.75 7.80
C ILE A 22 -53.50 -19.23 6.94
N GLY A 23 -54.60 -19.99 6.83
CA GLY A 23 -55.81 -19.58 6.13
C GLY A 23 -56.46 -18.34 6.74
N LEU A 24 -56.52 -18.26 8.08
CA LEU A 24 -57.07 -17.11 8.80
C LEU A 24 -56.19 -15.86 8.66
N PHE A 25 -54.86 -16.00 8.68
CA PHE A 25 -53.94 -14.90 8.35
C PHE A 25 -54.12 -14.42 6.91
N LYS A 26 -54.39 -15.33 5.98
CA LYS A 26 -54.62 -14.99 4.56
C LYS A 26 -55.98 -14.34 4.33
N MET A 27 -56.99 -14.64 5.17
CA MET A 27 -58.34 -14.09 5.06
C MET A 27 -58.55 -12.77 5.83
N HIS A 28 -57.76 -12.47 6.87
CA HIS A 28 -57.86 -11.23 7.66
C HIS A 28 -56.81 -10.17 7.29
N GLY A 29 -55.93 -10.44 6.32
CA GLY A 29 -55.07 -9.43 5.71
C GLY A 29 -55.89 -8.47 4.82
N THR A 30 -56.51 -7.48 5.43
CA THR A 30 -57.25 -6.43 4.73
C THR A 30 -56.30 -5.42 4.08
N ASN A 31 -56.47 -5.30 2.76
CA ASN A 31 -56.37 -4.08 1.95
C ASN A 31 -55.16 -3.16 2.16
N ILE A 32 -54.10 -3.40 1.36
CA ILE A 32 -53.32 -2.31 0.80
C ILE A 32 -53.42 -2.42 -0.72
N VAL A 33 -54.06 -1.42 -1.31
CA VAL A 33 -54.30 -1.23 -2.74
C VAL A 33 -52.97 -1.35 -3.50
N SER A 34 -52.92 -2.25 -4.48
CA SER A 34 -51.87 -2.30 -5.50
C SER A 34 -52.05 -1.12 -6.45
N GLN A 35 -51.38 -0.01 -6.16
CA GLN A 35 -51.17 1.05 -7.14
C GLN A 35 -50.03 0.59 -8.05
N GLU A 36 -50.35 0.29 -9.31
CA GLU A 36 -49.36 0.16 -10.37
C GLU A 36 -48.58 1.47 -10.48
N TYR A 37 -47.41 1.53 -9.84
CA TYR A 37 -46.41 2.51 -10.18
C TYR A 37 -45.67 1.98 -11.40
N SER A 38 -45.95 2.56 -12.57
CA SER A 38 -45.04 2.48 -13.70
C SER A 38 -43.68 2.99 -13.22
N ALA A 39 -42.74 2.07 -12.98
CA ALA A 39 -41.38 2.39 -12.61
C ALA A 39 -40.68 3.01 -13.83
N VAL A 40 -40.87 4.31 -14.03
CA VAL A 40 -39.93 5.11 -14.80
C VAL A 40 -38.61 5.08 -14.01
N PRO A 41 -37.48 4.69 -14.62
CA PRO A 41 -36.21 4.70 -13.90
C PRO A 41 -35.92 6.14 -13.51
N LEU A 42 -35.97 6.44 -12.21
CA LEU A 42 -35.53 7.72 -11.68
C LEU A 42 -34.02 7.81 -11.90
N SER A 43 -33.62 8.38 -13.04
CA SER A 43 -32.28 8.94 -13.17
C SER A 43 -32.14 10.02 -12.12
N GLY A 44 -31.17 9.89 -11.21
CA GLY A 44 -30.92 10.84 -10.11
C GLY A 44 -30.74 12.30 -10.54
N ARG A 45 -30.63 12.58 -11.85
CA ARG A 45 -30.70 13.93 -12.43
C ARG A 45 -32.02 14.67 -12.17
N ILE A 46 -33.13 13.99 -11.91
CA ILE A 46 -34.46 14.64 -11.83
C ILE A 46 -34.80 15.11 -10.40
N LEU A 47 -34.13 14.61 -9.37
CA LEU A 47 -34.47 14.89 -7.97
C LEU A 47 -34.24 16.35 -7.54
N LEU A 48 -33.31 17.07 -8.19
CA LEU A 48 -33.00 18.48 -7.87
C LEU A 48 -33.69 19.50 -8.79
N GLN A 49 -34.47 19.04 -9.78
CA GLN A 49 -35.11 19.93 -10.75
C GLN A 49 -36.48 20.47 -10.29
N LYS A 50 -36.98 20.07 -9.11
CA LYS A 50 -38.37 20.33 -8.70
C LYS A 50 -38.60 21.56 -7.82
N ASP A 51 -37.57 22.31 -7.42
CA ASP A 51 -37.72 23.45 -6.50
C ASP A 51 -37.25 24.82 -7.03
N ILE A 52 -37.01 24.97 -8.34
CA ILE A 52 -36.58 26.27 -8.91
C ILE A 52 -37.76 27.23 -9.19
N LEU A 53 -39.02 26.82 -9.00
CA LEU A 53 -40.20 27.64 -9.31
C LEU A 53 -40.99 28.12 -8.09
N ARG A 54 -40.36 28.47 -6.97
CA ARG A 54 -40.98 29.29 -5.89
C ARG A 54 -39.95 30.07 -5.07
N TYR A 55 -39.36 31.11 -5.65
CA TYR A 55 -38.86 32.24 -4.85
C TYR A 55 -39.61 33.49 -5.26
N ALA A 56 -40.66 33.80 -4.50
CA ALA A 56 -41.25 35.12 -4.50
C ALA A 56 -40.30 36.06 -3.74
N GLU A 57 -40.07 37.23 -4.32
CA GLU A 57 -39.25 38.31 -3.77
C GLU A 57 -39.69 38.67 -2.34
N THR A 58 -38.79 38.52 -1.38
CA THR A 58 -38.85 39.22 -0.11
C THR A 58 -37.60 40.08 0.01
N THR A 59 -37.81 41.39 -0.09
CA THR A 59 -36.80 42.43 0.11
C THR A 59 -36.32 42.41 1.56
N SER A 60 -35.10 41.90 1.78
CA SER A 60 -34.37 42.05 3.03
C SER A 60 -33.12 42.88 2.80
N THR A 61 -33.14 44.13 3.25
CA THR A 61 -32.03 45.07 3.23
C THR A 61 -31.01 44.75 4.31
N THR A 62 -30.11 43.80 4.04
CA THR A 62 -28.73 43.74 4.58
C THR A 62 -28.02 42.53 3.96
N THR A 63 -27.24 42.71 2.88
CA THR A 63 -26.05 41.92 2.47
C THR A 63 -25.74 42.15 0.99
N ASP A 64 -24.93 43.15 0.66
CA ASP A 64 -24.36 43.30 -0.69
C ASP A 64 -22.85 43.08 -0.63
N ARG A 65 -22.42 41.84 -0.86
CA ARG A 65 -21.02 41.52 -1.25
C ARG A 65 -20.89 40.32 -2.19
N PHE A 66 -21.96 39.60 -2.52
CA PHE A 66 -21.87 38.45 -3.40
C PHE A 66 -22.99 38.53 -4.43
N ASP A 67 -22.61 38.64 -5.70
CA ASP A 67 -23.53 38.53 -6.83
C ASP A 67 -24.05 37.08 -6.91
N PRO A 68 -25.36 36.83 -6.76
CA PRO A 68 -25.93 35.49 -6.88
C PRO A 68 -25.70 34.85 -8.26
N SER A 69 -25.36 35.64 -9.29
CA SER A 69 -25.02 35.17 -10.63
C SER A 69 -23.55 34.72 -10.78
N GLU A 70 -22.70 34.98 -9.78
CA GLU A 70 -21.29 34.58 -9.74
C GLU A 70 -21.04 33.27 -8.97
N ILE A 71 -22.06 32.42 -8.79
CA ILE A 71 -21.85 31.09 -8.21
C ILE A 71 -21.03 30.25 -9.19
N LEU A 72 -19.74 30.08 -8.87
CA LEU A 72 -18.81 29.22 -9.60
C LEU A 72 -19.13 27.75 -9.33
N VAL A 73 -20.11 27.23 -10.07
CA VAL A 73 -20.38 25.78 -10.13
C VAL A 73 -19.39 25.15 -11.10
N ASP A 74 -18.98 23.92 -10.79
CA ASP A 74 -18.17 23.10 -11.69
C ASP A 74 -18.86 22.95 -13.05
N ASN A 75 -18.32 23.64 -14.06
CA ASN A 75 -18.81 23.63 -15.44
C ASN A 75 -18.00 22.66 -16.33
N ARG A 76 -17.20 21.77 -15.73
CA ARG A 76 -16.47 20.75 -16.49
C ARG A 76 -17.46 19.92 -17.30
N THR A 77 -17.10 19.69 -18.56
CA THR A 77 -17.84 18.78 -19.44
C THR A 77 -17.93 17.40 -18.80
N ALA A 78 -19.04 16.70 -19.02
CA ALA A 78 -19.19 15.33 -18.55
C ALA A 78 -17.99 14.48 -19.00
N MET A 79 -17.41 13.72 -18.06
CA MET A 79 -16.28 12.83 -18.37
C MET A 79 -16.70 11.83 -19.45
N ASP A 80 -15.86 11.68 -20.48
CA ASP A 80 -16.05 10.62 -21.48
C ASP A 80 -15.68 9.24 -20.91
N ASP A 81 -16.07 8.18 -21.61
CA ASP A 81 -15.81 6.79 -21.21
C ASP A 81 -14.31 6.51 -21.02
N ASP A 82 -13.44 7.08 -21.85
CA ASP A 82 -12.00 6.84 -21.79
C ASP A 82 -11.36 7.56 -20.59
N GLN A 83 -11.84 8.77 -20.26
CA GLN A 83 -11.48 9.50 -19.05
C GLN A 83 -11.92 8.75 -17.80
N LEU A 84 -13.13 8.18 -17.81
CA LEU A 84 -13.62 7.36 -16.71
C LEU A 84 -12.76 6.11 -16.52
N VAL A 85 -12.40 5.41 -17.60
CA VAL A 85 -11.51 4.25 -17.55
C VAL A 85 -10.14 4.61 -16.96
N ARG A 86 -9.55 5.75 -17.36
CA ARG A 86 -8.28 6.23 -16.81
C ARG A 86 -8.38 6.60 -15.33
N ASP A 87 -9.46 7.26 -14.92
CA ASP A 87 -9.70 7.59 -13.50
C ASP A 87 -9.79 6.30 -12.66
N VAL A 88 -10.61 5.34 -13.09
CA VAL A 88 -10.74 4.04 -12.40
C VAL A 88 -9.42 3.29 -12.35
N GLU A 89 -8.66 3.26 -13.45
CA GLU A 89 -7.34 2.61 -13.49
C GLU A 89 -6.34 3.25 -12.53
N SER A 90 -6.38 4.57 -12.39
CA SER A 90 -5.52 5.30 -11.45
C SER A 90 -5.88 5.02 -9.99
N ARG A 91 -7.18 4.84 -9.69
CA ARG A 91 -7.69 4.57 -8.34
C ARG A 91 -7.56 3.11 -7.94
N ILE A 92 -7.71 2.19 -8.89
CA ILE A 92 -7.63 0.74 -8.65
C ILE A 92 -6.66 0.12 -9.66
N PRO A 93 -5.34 0.28 -9.48
CA PRO A 93 -4.34 -0.18 -10.46
C PRO A 93 -4.35 -1.70 -10.69
N SER A 94 -4.89 -2.47 -9.74
CA SER A 94 -5.05 -3.92 -9.85
C SER A 94 -6.25 -4.35 -10.70
N LEU A 95 -7.16 -3.45 -11.08
CA LEU A 95 -8.31 -3.78 -11.92
C LEU A 95 -7.93 -3.67 -13.42
N PRO A 96 -8.13 -4.70 -14.24
CA PRO A 96 -7.83 -4.65 -15.67
C PRO A 96 -8.90 -3.87 -16.48
N ILE A 97 -9.26 -2.66 -16.03
CA ILE A 97 -10.35 -1.84 -16.59
C ILE A 97 -10.08 -1.43 -18.05
N ALA A 98 -8.86 -1.03 -18.38
CA ALA A 98 -8.48 -0.67 -19.75
C ALA A 98 -8.59 -1.87 -20.70
N TYR A 99 -8.13 -3.03 -20.26
CA TYR A 99 -8.24 -4.29 -21.00
C TYR A 99 -9.71 -4.73 -21.16
N TRP A 100 -10.54 -4.53 -20.14
CA TRP A 100 -11.99 -4.75 -20.23
C TRP A 100 -12.65 -3.81 -21.23
N SER A 101 -12.38 -2.51 -21.16
CA SER A 101 -12.96 -1.51 -22.05
C SER A 101 -12.63 -1.80 -23.52
N LYS A 102 -11.36 -2.10 -23.82
CA LYS A 102 -10.89 -2.49 -25.17
C LYS A 102 -11.63 -3.70 -25.75
N ASN A 103 -12.05 -4.64 -24.89
CA ASN A 103 -12.55 -5.96 -25.31
C ASN A 103 -14.05 -6.18 -24.99
N LYS A 104 -14.78 -5.14 -24.58
CA LYS A 104 -16.19 -5.27 -24.13
C LYS A 104 -17.13 -5.88 -25.19
N ASN A 105 -16.84 -5.66 -26.48
CA ASN A 105 -17.64 -6.17 -27.61
C ASN A 105 -17.31 -7.62 -27.98
N PHE A 106 -16.07 -8.08 -27.78
CA PHE A 106 -15.63 -9.44 -28.11
C PHE A 106 -16.06 -10.47 -27.06
N ARG A 107 -16.34 -10.03 -25.83
CA ARG A 107 -16.53 -10.87 -24.63
C ARG A 107 -17.96 -11.29 -24.32
N GLN A 108 -18.93 -10.89 -25.15
CA GLN A 108 -20.33 -11.27 -24.97
C GLN A 108 -20.71 -12.58 -25.68
N GLN A 109 -19.86 -13.10 -26.58
CA GLN A 109 -20.07 -14.44 -27.14
C GLN A 109 -19.60 -15.49 -26.11
N LYS A 110 -20.56 -16.22 -25.52
CA LYS A 110 -20.30 -17.41 -24.70
C LYS A 110 -19.33 -18.32 -25.45
N SER A 111 -18.14 -18.55 -24.90
CA SER A 111 -17.47 -19.81 -25.21
C SER A 111 -18.38 -20.92 -24.68
N ASN A 112 -18.67 -21.90 -25.54
CA ASN A 112 -19.41 -23.11 -25.15
C ASN A 112 -18.51 -24.13 -24.43
N THR A 113 -17.23 -23.82 -24.18
CA THR A 113 -16.20 -24.83 -23.86
C THR A 113 -15.40 -24.60 -22.58
N CYS A 114 -15.09 -23.37 -22.14
CA CYS A 114 -14.41 -23.11 -20.85
C CYS A 114 -14.51 -21.63 -20.42
N ALA A 115 -14.14 -21.33 -19.16
CA ALA A 115 -14.46 -20.12 -18.39
C ALA A 115 -14.72 -18.82 -19.17
N LYS A 116 -15.85 -18.15 -18.86
CA LYS A 116 -16.18 -16.82 -19.38
C LYS A 116 -15.30 -15.75 -18.74
N TYR A 117 -14.88 -14.74 -19.53
CA TYR A 117 -14.21 -13.57 -18.96
C TYR A 117 -15.13 -12.89 -17.93
N PRO A 118 -14.68 -12.71 -16.68
CA PRO A 118 -15.53 -12.16 -15.65
C PRO A 118 -15.84 -10.70 -15.94
N SER A 119 -17.12 -10.34 -15.84
CA SER A 119 -17.51 -8.93 -15.92
C SER A 119 -16.88 -8.18 -14.76
N ILE A 120 -16.32 -6.99 -15.00
CA ILE A 120 -15.77 -6.15 -13.92
C ILE A 120 -16.81 -5.79 -12.86
N PHE A 121 -18.10 -5.82 -13.23
CA PHE A 121 -19.23 -5.54 -12.34
C PHE A 121 -19.63 -6.73 -11.46
N GLU A 122 -19.16 -7.94 -11.79
CA GLU A 122 -19.42 -9.17 -11.05
C GLU A 122 -18.20 -9.58 -10.19
N LEU A 123 -17.16 -8.76 -10.16
CA LEU A 123 -16.01 -8.99 -9.30
C LEU A 123 -16.39 -8.67 -7.85
N GLU A 124 -16.04 -9.57 -6.94
CA GLU A 124 -16.20 -9.33 -5.51
C GLU A 124 -15.03 -8.48 -5.01
N PHE A 125 -15.31 -7.23 -4.64
CA PHE A 125 -14.34 -6.39 -3.93
C PHE A 125 -14.53 -6.50 -2.42
N ASN A 126 -13.42 -6.57 -1.69
CA ASN A 126 -13.38 -6.26 -0.27
C ASN A 126 -12.81 -4.85 -0.12
N ASN A 127 -13.58 -3.97 0.51
CA ASN A 127 -13.31 -2.54 0.60
C ASN A 127 -13.13 -1.86 -0.77
N ILE A 128 -11.90 -1.60 -1.19
CA ILE A 128 -11.50 -0.84 -2.38
C ILE A 128 -10.42 -1.60 -3.16
N TYR A 129 -9.33 -2.03 -2.50
CA TYR A 129 -8.13 -2.51 -3.20
C TYR A 129 -7.99 -4.03 -3.27
N TRP A 130 -8.87 -4.77 -2.59
CA TRP A 130 -8.79 -6.22 -2.48
C TRP A 130 -9.90 -6.88 -3.27
N GLN A 131 -9.58 -7.94 -4.00
CA GLN A 131 -10.59 -8.78 -4.65
C GLN A 131 -10.75 -10.09 -3.89
N THR A 132 -11.98 -10.53 -3.70
CA THR A 132 -12.31 -11.71 -2.91
C THR A 132 -12.52 -12.94 -3.80
N MET A 133 -11.85 -14.01 -3.44
CA MET A 133 -12.16 -15.36 -3.92
C MET A 133 -12.57 -16.21 -2.72
N ARG A 134 -13.78 -16.79 -2.80
CA ARG A 134 -14.29 -17.73 -1.81
C ARG A 134 -14.08 -19.14 -2.31
N THR A 135 -13.67 -20.01 -1.41
CA THR A 135 -13.49 -21.43 -1.71
C THR A 135 -14.23 -22.28 -0.69
N SER A 136 -14.32 -23.57 -0.96
CA SER A 136 -14.81 -24.58 -0.01
C SER A 136 -14.02 -24.59 1.31
N ASN A 137 -12.75 -24.14 1.28
CA ASN A 137 -11.90 -24.06 2.47
C ASN A 137 -11.06 -22.78 2.51
N GLY A 138 -11.74 -21.68 2.84
CA GLY A 138 -11.09 -20.40 3.11
C GLY A 138 -11.45 -19.31 2.12
N THR A 139 -11.17 -18.08 2.53
CA THR A 139 -11.35 -16.86 1.76
C THR A 139 -9.98 -16.25 1.46
N PHE A 140 -9.81 -15.88 0.20
CA PHE A 140 -8.61 -15.26 -0.33
C PHE A 140 -8.92 -13.80 -0.61
N GLN A 141 -8.13 -12.90 -0.03
CA GLN A 141 -8.14 -11.47 -0.31
C GLN A 141 -6.92 -11.17 -1.18
N LEU A 142 -7.15 -11.01 -2.47
CA LEU A 142 -6.11 -10.83 -3.48
C LEU A 142 -5.83 -9.33 -3.67
N PHE A 143 -4.56 -8.93 -3.55
CA PHE A 143 -4.14 -7.53 -3.60
C PHE A 143 -3.67 -7.10 -4.99
N GLY A 144 -2.80 -7.89 -5.62
CA GLY A 144 -2.20 -7.55 -6.91
C GLY A 144 -1.47 -8.72 -7.54
N ALA A 145 -1.28 -8.66 -8.87
CA ALA A 145 -0.61 -9.68 -9.65
C ALA A 145 0.55 -9.07 -10.47
N TYR A 146 1.68 -9.77 -10.54
CA TYR A 146 2.91 -9.26 -11.12
C TYR A 146 3.58 -10.31 -12.00
N TYR A 147 4.09 -9.89 -13.16
CA TYR A 147 4.80 -10.78 -14.07
C TYR A 147 6.29 -10.87 -13.71
N ASP A 148 6.73 -12.07 -13.36
CA ASP A 148 8.08 -12.39 -12.89
C ASP A 148 8.80 -13.27 -13.92
N ILE A 149 9.78 -12.68 -14.60
CA ILE A 149 10.63 -13.34 -15.61
C ILE A 149 12.11 -13.36 -15.20
N ARG A 150 12.41 -13.13 -13.91
CA ARG A 150 13.79 -13.10 -13.42
C ARG A 150 14.49 -14.42 -13.70
N LYS A 151 15.66 -14.36 -14.31
CA LYS A 151 16.42 -15.55 -14.78
C LYS A 151 16.83 -16.50 -13.64
N THR A 152 16.95 -15.97 -12.43
CA THR A 152 17.27 -16.73 -11.20
C THR A 152 16.08 -17.57 -10.70
N SER A 153 14.87 -17.34 -11.22
CA SER A 153 13.68 -18.13 -10.93
C SER A 153 13.74 -19.48 -11.63
N ARG A 154 13.88 -20.56 -10.85
CA ARG A 154 13.94 -21.95 -11.37
C ARG A 154 12.61 -22.46 -11.93
N ILE A 155 11.51 -21.74 -11.71
CA ILE A 155 10.18 -22.13 -12.17
C ILE A 155 9.78 -21.45 -13.49
N GLY A 156 10.68 -20.68 -14.10
CA GLY A 156 10.44 -19.95 -15.34
C GLY A 156 9.49 -18.74 -15.18
N PRO A 157 9.03 -18.16 -16.30
CA PRO A 157 8.07 -17.06 -16.30
C PRO A 157 6.83 -17.39 -15.49
N THR A 158 6.49 -16.53 -14.53
CA THR A 158 5.45 -16.80 -13.53
C THR A 158 4.67 -15.53 -13.24
N VAL A 159 3.35 -15.64 -13.06
CA VAL A 159 2.56 -14.57 -12.42
C VAL A 159 2.54 -14.81 -10.92
N ARG A 160 3.02 -13.81 -10.19
CA ARG A 160 3.05 -13.79 -8.72
C ARG A 160 1.85 -12.98 -8.23
N ILE A 161 0.98 -13.60 -7.44
CA ILE A 161 -0.20 -12.94 -6.87
C ILE A 161 0.04 -12.74 -5.38
N LEU A 162 -0.05 -11.50 -4.92
CA LEU A 162 0.07 -11.16 -3.50
C LEU A 162 -1.33 -11.11 -2.88
N GLY A 163 -1.51 -11.72 -1.72
CA GLY A 163 -2.79 -11.70 -1.03
C GLY A 163 -2.72 -12.14 0.42
N MET A 164 -3.86 -12.05 1.10
CA MET A 164 -4.04 -12.60 2.44
C MET A 164 -5.13 -13.66 2.46
N ILE A 165 -4.86 -14.79 3.10
CA ILE A 165 -5.76 -15.95 3.15
C ILE A 165 -6.12 -16.22 4.60
N ASP A 166 -7.40 -16.42 4.92
CA ASP A 166 -7.85 -16.77 6.28
C ASP A 166 -7.56 -18.24 6.67
N ARG A 167 -6.71 -18.91 5.89
CA ARG A 167 -6.24 -20.26 6.14
C ARG A 167 -4.73 -20.31 6.17
N ILE A 168 -4.24 -21.06 7.15
CA ILE A 168 -2.87 -21.52 7.23
C ILE A 168 -2.74 -22.80 6.45
N GLN A 169 -1.67 -22.90 5.66
CA GLN A 169 -1.39 -24.04 4.77
C GLN A 169 -2.64 -24.41 3.95
N PRO A 170 -3.10 -23.52 3.04
CA PRO A 170 -4.30 -23.76 2.26
C PRO A 170 -4.22 -25.10 1.52
N THR A 171 -5.18 -25.99 1.78
CA THR A 171 -5.25 -27.32 1.16
C THR A 171 -6.09 -27.33 -0.12
N VAL A 172 -6.84 -26.26 -0.36
CA VAL A 172 -7.67 -26.11 -1.54
C VAL A 172 -6.81 -26.07 -2.81
N LYS A 173 -7.16 -26.92 -3.77
CA LYS A 173 -6.59 -26.87 -5.12
C LYS A 173 -7.24 -25.69 -5.82
N THR A 174 -6.43 -24.75 -6.30
CA THR A 174 -6.91 -23.63 -7.10
C THR A 174 -6.18 -23.60 -8.43
N TYR A 175 -6.77 -22.85 -9.36
CA TYR A 175 -6.29 -22.69 -10.72
C TYR A 175 -6.25 -21.20 -11.06
N CYS A 176 -5.20 -20.80 -11.76
CA CYS A 176 -5.10 -19.49 -12.38
C CYS A 176 -5.63 -19.56 -13.81
N GLN A 177 -6.49 -18.62 -14.15
CA GLN A 177 -7.00 -18.38 -15.50
C GLN A 177 -6.29 -17.15 -16.06
N PHE A 178 -5.37 -17.35 -17.01
CA PHE A 178 -4.65 -16.27 -17.67
C PHE A 178 -5.40 -15.75 -18.88
N TRP A 179 -5.59 -14.44 -18.93
CA TRP A 179 -6.23 -13.74 -20.02
C TRP A 179 -5.19 -12.99 -20.84
N PHE A 180 -4.94 -13.47 -22.06
CA PHE A 180 -4.05 -12.82 -23.02
C PHE A 180 -4.85 -11.95 -23.99
N ASP A 181 -4.22 -10.88 -24.51
CA ASP A 181 -4.88 -10.04 -25.50
C ASP A 181 -5.22 -10.83 -26.78
N GLY A 182 -6.40 -10.58 -27.33
CA GLY A 182 -6.93 -11.30 -28.50
C GLY A 182 -7.43 -12.73 -28.26
N GLN A 183 -7.27 -13.31 -27.06
CA GLN A 183 -7.78 -14.65 -26.74
C GLN A 183 -9.22 -14.60 -26.22
N LYS A 184 -10.07 -15.54 -26.67
CA LYS A 184 -11.47 -15.67 -26.23
C LYS A 184 -11.63 -16.47 -24.93
N GLU A 185 -10.70 -17.37 -24.67
CA GLU A 185 -10.71 -18.28 -23.52
C GLU A 185 -9.46 -18.07 -22.67
N PRO A 186 -9.54 -18.33 -21.35
CA PRO A 186 -8.38 -18.24 -20.51
C PRO A 186 -7.50 -19.46 -20.69
N PHE A 187 -6.19 -19.27 -20.57
CA PHE A 187 -5.31 -20.40 -20.34
C PHE A 187 -5.32 -20.78 -18.86
N ILE A 188 -5.69 -22.02 -18.55
CA ILE A 188 -5.82 -22.48 -17.16
C ILE A 188 -4.57 -23.24 -16.74
N VAL A 189 -3.99 -22.86 -15.59
CA VAL A 189 -2.92 -23.60 -14.93
C VAL A 189 -3.28 -23.87 -13.49
N LYS A 190 -2.86 -25.02 -12.98
CA LYS A 190 -2.90 -25.28 -11.54
C LYS A 190 -1.97 -24.30 -10.80
N THR A 191 -2.43 -23.76 -9.68
CA THR A 191 -1.60 -22.95 -8.79
C THR A 191 -0.39 -23.77 -8.33
N PHE A 192 0.81 -23.21 -8.52
CA PHE A 192 2.07 -23.90 -8.27
C PHE A 192 2.44 -23.92 -6.79
N GLU A 193 2.33 -22.78 -6.10
CA GLU A 193 2.73 -22.65 -4.70
C GLU A 193 1.92 -21.54 -4.00
N TYR A 194 1.61 -21.76 -2.71
CA TYR A 194 1.22 -20.70 -1.77
C TYR A 194 2.36 -20.45 -0.79
N LYS A 195 3.22 -19.48 -1.09
CA LYS A 195 4.38 -19.15 -0.26
C LYS A 195 3.93 -18.29 0.93
N TYR A 196 3.94 -18.85 2.13
CA TYR A 196 3.65 -18.10 3.35
C TYR A 196 4.72 -17.03 3.61
N ILE A 197 4.33 -15.78 3.82
CA ILE A 197 5.23 -14.63 4.00
C ILE A 197 5.28 -14.16 5.45
N TRP A 198 5.46 -15.10 6.38
CA TRP A 198 5.58 -14.82 7.81
C TRP A 198 6.26 -15.99 8.51
N TYR A 199 6.77 -15.78 9.74
CA TYR A 199 7.21 -16.89 10.58
C TYR A 199 6.13 -17.27 11.59
N ASN A 200 5.78 -18.56 11.62
CA ASN A 200 4.76 -19.10 12.52
C ASN A 200 5.03 -18.80 14.01
N LYS A 201 6.30 -18.67 14.40
CA LYS A 201 6.72 -18.32 15.78
C LYS A 201 6.49 -16.86 16.16
N TRP A 202 6.18 -15.97 15.20
CA TRP A 202 5.94 -14.54 15.47
C TRP A 202 4.52 -14.21 15.93
N GLY A 203 3.70 -15.24 16.19
CA GLY A 203 2.33 -15.09 16.66
C GLY A 203 1.31 -14.99 15.52
N ASN A 204 0.03 -14.96 15.89
CA ASN A 204 -1.12 -14.94 14.97
C ASN A 204 -1.18 -16.10 13.97
N TYR A 205 -0.39 -17.17 14.15
CA TYR A 205 -0.46 -18.39 13.36
C TYR A 205 -1.69 -19.22 13.77
N LYS A 206 -2.89 -18.74 13.42
CA LYS A 206 -4.18 -19.39 13.67
C LYS A 206 -5.10 -19.34 12.44
N GLN A 207 -5.86 -20.41 12.22
CA GLN A 207 -6.92 -20.46 11.21
C GLN A 207 -7.98 -19.38 11.47
N GLY A 208 -8.56 -18.82 10.42
CA GLY A 208 -9.56 -17.74 10.49
C GLY A 208 -8.96 -16.34 10.64
N ILE A 209 -7.65 -16.22 10.86
CA ILE A 209 -6.93 -14.94 10.79
C ILE A 209 -6.28 -14.85 9.42
N TYR A 210 -6.49 -13.73 8.72
CA TYR A 210 -5.85 -13.47 7.44
C TYR A 210 -4.32 -13.48 7.57
N GLN A 211 -3.69 -14.30 6.75
CA GLN A 211 -2.26 -14.57 6.71
C GLN A 211 -1.67 -14.14 5.36
N PRO A 212 -0.46 -13.55 5.30
CA PRO A 212 0.11 -13.09 4.04
C PRO A 212 0.70 -14.25 3.20
N TYR A 213 0.37 -14.27 1.91
CA TYR A 213 0.83 -15.27 0.95
C TYR A 213 1.28 -14.64 -0.37
N LEU A 214 2.34 -15.21 -0.94
CA LEU A 214 2.72 -15.01 -2.34
C LEU A 214 2.36 -16.27 -3.11
N ILE A 215 1.41 -16.15 -4.01
CA ILE A 215 0.87 -17.24 -4.81
C ILE A 215 1.58 -17.24 -6.16
N ALA A 216 1.95 -18.42 -6.65
CA ALA A 216 2.66 -18.57 -7.91
C ALA A 216 1.82 -19.35 -8.93
N CYS A 217 1.67 -18.80 -10.14
CA CYS A 217 1.09 -19.49 -11.28
C CYS A 217 2.04 -19.39 -12.48
N GLN A 218 2.59 -20.53 -12.90
CA GLN A 218 3.59 -20.58 -13.96
C GLN A 218 2.94 -20.27 -15.31
N ILE A 219 3.60 -19.45 -16.13
CA ILE A 219 3.19 -19.28 -17.52
C ILE A 219 3.59 -20.55 -18.30
N PRO A 220 2.66 -21.14 -19.07
CA PRO A 220 2.95 -22.30 -19.92
C PRO A 220 3.98 -21.97 -21.00
N LYS A 221 4.77 -22.98 -21.41
CA LYS A 221 5.81 -22.82 -22.44
C LYS A 221 5.35 -22.11 -23.72
N PRO A 222 4.16 -22.40 -24.30
CA PRO A 222 3.69 -21.70 -25.50
C PRO A 222 3.49 -20.19 -25.34
N PHE A 223 3.34 -19.69 -24.11
CA PHE A 223 3.11 -18.28 -23.81
C PHE A 223 4.34 -17.60 -23.19
N HIS A 224 5.50 -18.26 -23.17
CA HIS A 224 6.75 -17.61 -22.73
C HIS A 224 7.06 -16.42 -23.65
N GLY A 225 7.27 -15.25 -23.05
CA GLY A 225 7.46 -13.99 -23.79
C GLY A 225 6.17 -13.20 -24.05
N VAL A 226 4.99 -13.80 -23.83
CA VAL A 226 3.72 -13.09 -23.88
C VAL A 226 3.26 -12.75 -22.46
N VAL A 227 2.97 -11.48 -22.22
CA VAL A 227 2.48 -11.01 -20.92
C VAL A 227 0.95 -11.18 -20.89
N PRO A 228 0.39 -11.94 -19.93
CA PRO A 228 -1.06 -11.95 -19.76
C PRO A 228 -1.53 -10.55 -19.34
N SER A 229 -2.67 -10.11 -19.87
CA SER A 229 -3.27 -8.83 -19.51
C SER A 229 -3.85 -8.87 -18.09
N SER A 230 -4.42 -10.01 -17.71
CA SER A 230 -4.98 -10.22 -16.38
C SER A 230 -4.97 -11.70 -15.97
N VAL A 231 -5.18 -11.94 -14.68
CA VAL A 231 -5.27 -13.28 -14.10
C VAL A 231 -6.45 -13.35 -13.14
N SER A 232 -7.23 -14.42 -13.24
CA SER A 232 -8.24 -14.78 -12.25
C SER A 232 -7.82 -16.03 -11.49
N MET A 233 -8.23 -16.17 -10.24
CA MET A 233 -8.07 -17.40 -9.47
C MET A 233 -9.43 -18.05 -9.21
N VAL A 234 -9.51 -19.36 -9.37
CA VAL A 234 -10.73 -20.15 -9.17
C VAL A 234 -10.43 -21.46 -8.46
N GLU A 235 -11.43 -22.05 -7.81
CA GLU A 235 -11.28 -23.34 -7.14
C GLU A 235 -11.38 -24.50 -8.13
N LYS A 236 -12.35 -24.47 -9.06
CA LYS A 236 -12.46 -25.49 -10.12
C LYS A 236 -12.08 -24.91 -11.47
N GLU A 237 -11.53 -25.77 -12.32
CA GLU A 237 -11.21 -25.41 -13.69
C GLU A 237 -12.48 -24.92 -14.41
N CYS A 238 -12.33 -23.90 -15.26
CA CYS A 238 -13.41 -23.27 -16.02
C CYS A 238 -14.54 -22.60 -15.20
N ASP A 239 -14.46 -22.51 -13.86
CA ASP A 239 -15.40 -21.69 -13.08
C ASP A 239 -15.40 -20.23 -13.56
N THR A 240 -16.56 -19.57 -13.51
CA THR A 240 -16.61 -18.12 -13.72
C THR A 240 -16.03 -17.43 -12.50
N ALA A 241 -14.94 -16.70 -12.69
CA ALA A 241 -14.22 -16.08 -11.58
C ALA A 241 -14.97 -14.88 -10.98
N THR A 242 -14.87 -14.72 -9.66
CA THR A 242 -15.32 -13.52 -8.93
C THR A 242 -14.20 -12.50 -8.73
N ASN A 243 -13.04 -12.73 -9.34
CA ASN A 243 -11.86 -11.88 -9.25
C ASN A 243 -11.14 -11.87 -10.60
N ASN A 244 -10.42 -10.79 -10.87
CA ASN A 244 -9.58 -10.60 -12.04
C ASN A 244 -8.57 -9.48 -11.76
N LEU A 245 -7.32 -9.85 -11.53
CA LEU A 245 -6.22 -8.92 -11.27
C LEU A 245 -5.49 -8.60 -12.56
N ARG A 246 -5.28 -7.32 -12.84
CA ARG A 246 -4.33 -6.83 -13.84
C ARG A 246 -2.96 -7.39 -13.50
N VAL A 247 -2.29 -7.95 -14.50
CA VAL A 247 -0.91 -8.39 -14.35
C VAL A 247 0.01 -7.20 -14.62
N ILE A 248 0.72 -6.77 -13.58
CA ILE A 248 1.64 -5.63 -13.64
C ILE A 248 3.01 -6.11 -14.11
N TYR A 249 3.58 -5.41 -15.09
CA TYR A 249 4.88 -5.70 -15.66
C TYR A 249 5.59 -4.38 -16.02
N ASN A 250 6.13 -3.72 -15.00
CA ASN A 250 6.81 -2.42 -15.13
C ASN A 250 8.26 -2.63 -15.58
N ARG A 251 8.45 -3.04 -16.83
CA ARG A 251 9.78 -3.17 -17.44
C ARG A 251 10.04 -1.96 -18.35
N PRO A 252 11.14 -1.21 -18.14
CA PRO A 252 11.44 -0.06 -18.98
C PRO A 252 11.84 -0.54 -20.39
N PRO A 253 11.50 0.20 -21.47
CA PRO A 253 11.77 -0.23 -22.85
C PRO A 253 13.25 -0.46 -23.17
N ASP A 254 14.15 0.23 -22.47
CA ASP A 254 15.60 0.17 -22.65
C ASP A 254 16.30 -0.85 -21.72
N ASP A 255 15.54 -1.55 -20.88
CA ASP A 255 16.03 -2.45 -19.84
C ASP A 255 17.02 -1.84 -18.84
N GLN A 256 17.09 -0.51 -18.75
CA GLN A 256 18.01 0.16 -17.83
C GLN A 256 17.40 0.32 -16.45
N LYS A 257 18.12 -0.23 -15.46
CA LYS A 257 17.75 -0.08 -14.05
C LYS A 257 18.41 1.15 -13.44
N LYS A 258 17.58 1.93 -12.75
CA LYS A 258 18.00 3.02 -11.86
C LYS A 258 18.72 2.47 -10.62
N GLY A 259 19.34 3.35 -9.84
CA GLY A 259 20.14 2.96 -8.67
C GLY A 259 19.30 2.36 -7.54
N PHE A 260 18.63 3.23 -6.77
CA PHE A 260 18.00 2.87 -5.50
C PHE A 260 16.56 3.36 -5.46
N ALA A 261 15.66 2.51 -4.98
CA ALA A 261 14.33 2.89 -4.55
C ALA A 261 14.14 2.57 -3.06
N VAL A 262 13.25 3.31 -2.41
CA VAL A 262 12.92 3.12 -1.00
C VAL A 262 11.44 2.79 -0.89
N CYS A 263 11.13 1.71 -0.19
CA CYS A 263 9.77 1.26 0.10
C CYS A 263 9.49 1.49 1.59
N VAL A 264 8.40 2.19 1.88
CA VAL A 264 7.97 2.49 3.25
C VAL A 264 6.73 1.67 3.61
N LYS A 265 6.59 1.30 4.88
CA LYS A 265 5.39 0.61 5.37
C LYS A 265 4.12 1.47 5.25
N GLY A 266 2.97 0.87 5.53
CA GLY A 266 1.70 1.60 5.65
C GLY A 266 1.79 2.68 6.73
N LEU A 267 1.67 3.94 6.32
CA LEU A 267 1.68 5.11 7.21
C LEU A 267 0.35 5.23 7.94
N ASP A 268 0.42 5.23 9.26
CA ASP A 268 -0.72 5.37 10.19
C ASP A 268 -0.35 6.42 11.26
N PHE A 269 -0.47 7.69 10.88
CA PHE A 269 -0.13 8.88 11.67
C PHE A 269 -1.27 9.89 11.64
N LEU A 270 -2.51 9.42 11.86
CA LEU A 270 -3.72 10.24 11.75
C LEU A 270 -3.69 11.46 12.69
N TYR A 271 -3.16 11.30 13.89
CA TYR A 271 -3.16 12.31 14.96
C TYR A 271 -1.78 12.92 15.25
N ASP A 272 -0.75 12.49 14.53
CA ASP A 272 0.64 12.92 14.74
C ASP A 272 1.13 13.69 13.52
N ASP A 273 1.38 14.99 13.68
CA ASP A 273 1.97 15.80 12.60
C ASP A 273 3.50 15.67 12.57
N LEU A 274 3.98 14.75 11.72
CA LEU A 274 5.39 14.50 11.49
C LEU A 274 5.95 15.23 10.26
N SER A 275 5.22 16.19 9.69
CA SER A 275 5.53 16.79 8.38
C SER A 275 6.95 17.35 8.28
N VAL A 276 7.42 18.04 9.31
CA VAL A 276 8.76 18.66 9.32
C VAL A 276 9.86 17.59 9.32
N ARG A 277 9.72 16.56 10.16
CA ARG A 277 10.66 15.42 10.21
C ARG A 277 10.63 14.63 8.90
N LEU A 278 9.45 14.46 8.32
CA LEU A 278 9.27 13.76 7.04
C LEU A 278 9.95 14.50 5.88
N ILE A 279 9.87 15.84 5.84
CA ILE A 279 10.57 16.66 4.84
C ILE A 279 12.09 16.46 4.96
N GLU A 280 12.64 16.55 6.17
CA GLU A 280 14.07 16.32 6.43
C GLU A 280 14.49 14.91 5.97
N TRP A 281 13.69 13.90 6.29
CA TRP A 281 13.97 12.51 5.92
C TRP A 281 13.92 12.28 4.39
N ILE A 282 12.89 12.78 3.69
CA ILE A 282 12.78 12.67 2.23
C ILE A 282 13.97 13.34 1.55
N GLU A 283 14.34 14.54 1.97
CA GLU A 283 15.48 15.26 1.38
C GLU A 283 16.81 14.57 1.66
N MET A 284 17.00 14.03 2.88
CA MET A 284 18.18 13.24 3.20
C MET A 284 18.31 12.02 2.29
N LEU A 285 17.25 11.25 2.09
CA LEU A 285 17.30 10.08 1.19
C LEU A 285 17.55 10.47 -0.26
N ASN A 286 16.98 11.59 -0.72
CA ASN A 286 17.22 12.09 -2.07
C ASN A 286 18.69 12.53 -2.26
N ILE A 287 19.28 13.20 -1.26
CA ILE A 287 20.70 13.57 -1.26
C ILE A 287 21.60 12.32 -1.29
N LEU A 288 21.25 11.26 -0.57
CA LEU A 288 22.01 10.00 -0.55
C LEU A 288 21.95 9.22 -1.87
N GLY A 289 21.02 9.55 -2.77
CA GLY A 289 20.87 8.95 -4.09
C GLY A 289 19.67 8.02 -4.25
N ALA A 290 18.65 8.11 -3.40
CA ALA A 290 17.36 7.49 -3.65
C ALA A 290 16.67 8.19 -4.84
N ASP A 291 16.33 7.42 -5.89
CA ASP A 291 15.65 7.96 -7.07
C ASP A 291 14.16 8.18 -6.81
N LYS A 292 13.51 7.24 -6.11
CA LYS A 292 12.10 7.34 -5.75
C LYS A 292 11.80 6.67 -4.41
N ILE A 293 10.89 7.29 -3.65
CA ILE A 293 10.36 6.74 -2.39
C ILE A 293 8.88 6.37 -2.59
N TYR A 294 8.53 5.14 -2.27
CA TYR A 294 7.18 4.61 -2.37
C TYR A 294 6.55 4.56 -0.98
N PHE A 295 5.54 5.41 -0.77
CA PHE A 295 4.77 5.46 0.45
C PHE A 295 3.46 4.69 0.29
N TYR A 296 3.05 4.00 1.35
CA TYR A 296 1.71 3.41 1.43
C TYR A 296 0.89 4.18 2.44
N ASN A 297 -0.24 4.73 2.01
CA ASN A 297 -1.05 5.59 2.86
C ASN A 297 -2.23 4.80 3.44
N LEU A 298 -2.25 4.58 4.76
CA LEU A 298 -3.46 4.13 5.46
C LEU A 298 -4.23 5.37 5.92
N GLN A 299 -3.72 6.06 6.95
CA GLN A 299 -4.30 7.28 7.52
C GLN A 299 -3.18 8.18 8.01
N VAL A 300 -3.10 9.40 7.51
CA VAL A 300 -2.07 10.36 7.92
C VAL A 300 -2.69 11.73 8.18
N HIS A 301 -2.00 12.51 9.01
CA HIS A 301 -2.35 13.89 9.27
C HIS A 301 -2.44 14.72 7.96
N PRO A 302 -3.37 15.67 7.81
CA PRO A 302 -3.52 16.47 6.59
C PRO A 302 -2.25 17.21 6.15
N ASN A 303 -1.41 17.66 7.10
CA ASN A 303 -0.12 18.26 6.75
C ASN A 303 0.86 17.24 6.15
N ILE A 304 0.82 15.98 6.58
CA ILE A 304 1.61 14.90 5.96
C ILE A 304 1.08 14.66 4.54
N THR A 305 -0.24 14.61 4.34
CA THR A 305 -0.82 14.54 2.98
C THR A 305 -0.33 15.68 2.11
N LYS A 306 -0.32 16.92 2.60
CA LYS A 306 0.22 18.08 1.88
C LYS A 306 1.68 17.89 1.46
N VAL A 307 2.54 17.40 2.36
CA VAL A 307 3.95 17.12 2.07
C VAL A 307 4.10 16.02 1.02
N LEU A 308 3.36 14.92 1.16
CA LEU A 308 3.42 13.80 0.22
C LEU A 308 2.96 14.22 -1.18
N SER A 309 1.87 14.98 -1.29
CA SER A 309 1.38 15.51 -2.57
C SER A 309 2.40 16.42 -3.25
N HIS A 310 3.09 17.27 -2.48
CA HIS A 310 4.14 18.14 -3.01
C HIS A 310 5.28 17.34 -3.64
N TYR A 311 5.79 16.34 -2.92
CA TYR A 311 6.89 15.52 -3.46
C TYR A 311 6.46 14.56 -4.58
N GLU A 312 5.17 14.20 -4.64
CA GLU A 312 4.63 13.39 -5.74
C GLU A 312 4.60 14.23 -7.03
N GLN A 313 4.25 15.51 -6.93
CA GLN A 313 4.34 16.47 -8.03
C GLN A 313 5.78 16.71 -8.49
N GLU A 314 6.75 16.74 -7.56
CA GLU A 314 8.18 16.78 -7.92
C GLU A 314 8.70 15.45 -8.50
N GLY A 315 7.89 14.39 -8.51
CA GLY A 315 8.27 13.07 -9.02
C GLY A 315 9.25 12.29 -8.12
N LYS A 316 9.55 12.79 -6.92
CA LYS A 316 10.47 12.15 -5.94
C LYS A 316 9.80 11.03 -5.14
N VAL A 317 8.49 11.11 -4.95
CA VAL A 317 7.73 10.09 -4.22
C VAL A 317 6.57 9.57 -5.05
N GLN A 318 6.06 8.41 -4.66
CA GLN A 318 4.80 7.88 -5.15
C GLN A 318 3.97 7.40 -3.96
N VAL A 319 2.73 7.86 -3.86
CA VAL A 319 1.83 7.54 -2.75
C VAL A 319 0.81 6.53 -3.23
N ILE A 320 0.77 5.38 -2.56
CA ILE A 320 -0.12 4.27 -2.88
C ILE A 320 -1.13 4.15 -1.74
N PRO A 321 -2.41 4.45 -1.97
CA PRO A 321 -3.44 4.21 -0.98
C PRO A 321 -3.49 2.72 -0.56
N LEU A 322 -3.77 2.47 0.72
CA LEU A 322 -3.79 1.12 1.29
C LEU A 322 -4.99 0.95 2.22
N THR A 323 -5.53 -0.26 2.24
CA THR A 323 -6.58 -0.70 3.17
C THR A 323 -6.18 -2.04 3.80
N LEU A 324 -6.75 -2.34 4.96
CA LEU A 324 -6.64 -3.64 5.59
C LEU A 324 -7.64 -4.63 4.96
N PRO A 325 -7.24 -5.87 4.66
CA PRO A 325 -8.10 -6.86 4.02
C PRO A 325 -9.11 -7.50 4.96
N GLY A 326 -10.15 -8.06 4.35
CA GLY A 326 -11.19 -8.83 5.01
C GLY A 326 -12.09 -7.98 5.89
N GLY A 327 -12.48 -8.52 7.04
CA GLY A 327 -13.29 -7.83 8.05
C GLY A 327 -12.49 -6.87 8.94
N GLN A 328 -11.27 -6.49 8.55
CA GLN A 328 -10.46 -5.53 9.32
C GLN A 328 -10.96 -4.10 9.10
N PRO A 329 -10.86 -3.21 10.12
CA PRO A 329 -11.42 -1.87 10.03
C PRO A 329 -10.59 -0.95 9.12
N ASN A 330 -11.30 -0.16 8.31
CA ASN A 330 -10.71 0.83 7.39
C ASN A 330 -11.23 2.26 7.62
N VAL A 331 -12.13 2.45 8.59
CA VAL A 331 -12.57 3.77 9.02
C VAL A 331 -11.42 4.44 9.79
N PRO A 332 -11.00 5.67 9.48
CA PRO A 332 -9.73 6.24 9.93
C PRO A 332 -9.38 6.04 11.42
N GLY A 333 -10.21 6.59 12.32
CA GLY A 333 -9.96 6.50 13.76
C GLY A 333 -10.01 5.06 14.31
N PHE A 334 -10.88 4.21 13.76
CA PHE A 334 -10.97 2.81 14.19
C PHE A 334 -9.82 1.97 13.64
N GLN A 335 -9.38 2.23 12.41
CA GLN A 335 -8.19 1.62 11.81
C GLN A 335 -6.94 1.95 12.62
N HIS A 336 -6.74 3.22 12.98
CA HIS A 336 -5.63 3.66 13.84
C HIS A 336 -5.64 2.96 15.20
N LEU A 337 -6.82 2.92 15.86
CA LEU A 337 -6.99 2.22 17.13
C LEU A 337 -6.67 0.71 17.00
N TYR A 338 -7.16 0.08 15.94
CA TYR A 338 -6.92 -1.34 15.67
C TYR A 338 -5.43 -1.64 15.48
N LEU A 339 -4.73 -0.89 14.65
CA LEU A 339 -3.31 -1.07 14.37
C LEU A 339 -2.43 -0.82 15.60
N THR A 340 -2.82 0.15 16.43
CA THR A 340 -2.15 0.45 17.70
C THR A 340 -2.35 -0.67 18.74
N LYS A 341 -3.56 -1.23 18.86
CA LYS A 341 -3.88 -2.24 19.88
C LYS A 341 -3.57 -3.68 19.44
N LYS A 342 -3.51 -3.97 18.13
CA LYS A 342 -3.28 -5.31 17.57
C LYS A 342 -1.95 -5.37 16.81
N THR A 343 -0.84 -5.17 17.51
CA THR A 343 0.51 -5.07 16.93
C THR A 343 0.89 -6.24 15.99
N ASN A 344 0.54 -7.49 16.33
CA ASN A 344 0.84 -8.62 15.44
C ASN A 344 0.05 -8.57 14.13
N HIS A 345 -1.21 -8.13 14.17
CA HIS A 345 -2.01 -7.93 12.95
C HIS A 345 -1.41 -6.80 12.12
N LYS A 346 -1.05 -5.68 12.75
CA LYS A 346 -0.34 -4.57 12.08
C LYS A 346 0.89 -5.09 11.33
N ARG A 347 1.80 -5.81 12.00
CA ARG A 347 3.03 -6.32 11.39
C ARG A 347 2.78 -7.32 10.25
N GLN A 348 1.74 -8.16 10.34
CA GLN A 348 1.37 -9.06 9.25
C GLN A 348 0.84 -8.30 8.03
N ASN A 349 0.04 -7.26 8.25
CA ASN A 349 -0.45 -6.39 7.17
C ASN A 349 0.69 -5.60 6.52
N GLU A 350 1.69 -5.15 7.29
CA GLU A 350 2.87 -4.43 6.77
C GLU A 350 3.68 -5.24 5.74
N VAL A 351 3.58 -6.59 5.74
CA VAL A 351 4.27 -7.44 4.75
C VAL A 351 3.76 -7.21 3.33
N ILE A 352 2.49 -6.86 3.17
CA ILE A 352 1.87 -6.67 1.86
C ILE A 352 2.50 -5.47 1.11
N PRO A 353 2.55 -4.25 1.65
CA PRO A 353 3.17 -3.13 0.94
C PRO A 353 4.66 -3.35 0.65
N TYR A 354 5.41 -4.04 1.52
CA TYR A 354 6.82 -4.36 1.23
C TYR A 354 6.98 -5.20 -0.03
N ASN A 355 6.11 -6.19 -0.22
CA ASN A 355 6.19 -7.10 -1.35
C ASN A 355 5.53 -6.50 -2.60
N ASP A 356 4.41 -5.77 -2.49
CA ASP A 356 3.87 -5.00 -3.62
C ASP A 356 4.91 -4.03 -4.18
N CYS A 357 5.60 -3.28 -3.31
CA CYS A 357 6.65 -2.36 -3.71
C CYS A 357 7.82 -3.08 -4.38
N LEU A 358 8.27 -4.23 -3.85
CA LEU A 358 9.27 -5.07 -4.53
C LEU A 358 8.82 -5.46 -5.93
N TYR A 359 7.61 -6.01 -6.06
CA TYR A 359 7.15 -6.59 -7.31
C TYR A 359 6.86 -5.54 -8.40
N LYS A 360 6.35 -4.37 -8.03
CA LYS A 360 6.18 -3.22 -8.95
C LYS A 360 7.50 -2.67 -9.48
N ASN A 361 8.60 -2.95 -8.79
CA ASN A 361 9.90 -2.32 -9.01
C ASN A 361 11.02 -3.30 -9.40
N LEU A 362 10.71 -4.59 -9.64
CA LEU A 362 11.69 -5.63 -9.97
C LEU A 362 12.63 -5.21 -11.11
N TYR A 363 12.08 -4.59 -12.15
CA TYR A 363 12.80 -4.24 -13.36
C TYR A 363 13.23 -2.78 -13.42
N LEU A 364 12.90 -1.97 -12.41
CA LEU A 364 13.16 -0.53 -12.42
C LEU A 364 14.43 -0.14 -11.66
N TYR A 365 14.78 -0.88 -10.60
CA TYR A 365 15.90 -0.50 -9.72
C TYR A 365 16.87 -1.65 -9.47
N LYS A 366 18.16 -1.31 -9.30
CA LYS A 366 19.22 -2.25 -8.92
C LYS A 366 19.11 -2.66 -7.46
N TYR A 367 18.69 -1.73 -6.60
CA TYR A 367 18.51 -1.97 -5.17
C TYR A 367 17.19 -1.40 -4.67
N ILE A 368 16.54 -2.14 -3.78
CA ILE A 368 15.37 -1.68 -3.03
C ILE A 368 15.71 -1.69 -1.54
N ALA A 369 15.51 -0.56 -0.88
CA ALA A 369 15.63 -0.43 0.57
C ALA A 369 14.24 -0.43 1.21
N LEU A 370 14.08 -1.11 2.35
CA LEU A 370 12.90 -1.00 3.19
C LEU A 370 13.22 -0.16 4.40
N LEU A 371 12.70 1.07 4.50
CA LEU A 371 13.04 2.00 5.58
C LEU A 371 11.76 2.52 6.24
N ASP A 372 11.79 2.66 7.56
CA ASP A 372 10.85 3.48 8.31
C ASP A 372 11.27 4.95 8.20
N ILE A 373 10.31 5.87 8.41
CA ILE A 373 10.51 7.33 8.25
C ILE A 373 11.42 7.97 9.30
N ASP A 374 11.97 7.15 10.20
CA ASP A 374 12.89 7.50 11.27
C ASP A 374 14.26 6.80 11.12
N GLU A 375 14.50 6.17 9.98
CA GLU A 375 15.70 5.35 9.71
C GLU A 375 16.45 5.83 8.46
N VAL A 376 17.78 5.93 8.55
CA VAL A 376 18.64 6.32 7.42
C VAL A 376 19.84 5.37 7.33
N ILE A 377 20.04 4.74 6.16
CA ILE A 377 21.30 4.04 5.86
C ILE A 377 22.33 5.11 5.54
N MET A 378 23.25 5.34 6.47
CA MET A 378 24.21 6.44 6.43
C MET A 378 25.62 5.94 6.03
N PRO A 379 26.16 6.38 4.88
CA PRO A 379 27.54 6.12 4.50
C PRO A 379 28.55 6.80 5.43
N LYS A 380 29.60 6.07 5.81
CA LYS A 380 30.68 6.50 6.70
C LYS A 380 32.01 6.60 5.96
N GLY A 381 33.04 7.08 6.66
CA GLY A 381 34.33 7.36 6.04
C GLY A 381 34.18 8.38 4.91
N ASN A 382 34.79 8.10 3.76
CA ASN A 382 34.83 9.00 2.61
C ASN A 382 33.63 8.86 1.66
N PHE A 383 32.69 7.94 1.91
CA PHE A 383 31.51 7.78 1.08
C PHE A 383 30.48 8.88 1.37
N VAL A 384 29.89 9.42 0.31
CA VAL A 384 28.84 10.44 0.33
C VAL A 384 27.54 9.88 -0.25
N LEU A 385 27.63 9.08 -1.31
CA LEU A 385 26.45 8.52 -1.98
C LEU A 385 26.31 7.01 -1.73
N TRP A 386 25.06 6.51 -1.75
CA TRP A 386 24.81 5.06 -1.72
C TRP A 386 25.44 4.32 -2.90
N LYS A 387 25.53 4.98 -4.06
CA LYS A 387 26.20 4.43 -5.24
C LYS A 387 27.69 4.15 -4.95
N GLU A 388 28.42 5.13 -4.44
CA GLU A 388 29.85 5.02 -4.10
C GLU A 388 30.09 3.92 -3.06
N LEU A 389 29.24 3.87 -2.03
CA LEU A 389 29.28 2.81 -1.03
C LEU A 389 29.13 1.43 -1.66
N MET A 390 28.18 1.26 -2.57
CA MET A 390 27.92 -0.03 -3.21
C MET A 390 29.00 -0.42 -4.23
N GLU A 391 29.67 0.55 -4.86
CA GLU A 391 30.83 0.31 -5.73
C GLU A 391 32.02 -0.32 -4.97
N LYS A 392 32.14 -0.07 -3.66
CA LYS A 392 33.08 -0.80 -2.78
C LYS A 392 32.49 -2.12 -2.26
N VAL A 393 31.31 -2.06 -1.65
CA VAL A 393 30.72 -3.17 -0.88
C VAL A 393 30.46 -4.40 -1.77
N VAL A 394 29.98 -4.21 -2.99
CA VAL A 394 29.62 -5.32 -3.88
C VAL A 394 30.85 -6.16 -4.26
N PRO A 395 31.94 -5.58 -4.81
CA PRO A 395 33.18 -6.33 -5.07
C PRO A 395 33.75 -7.02 -3.83
N GLU A 396 33.75 -6.36 -2.66
CA GLU A 396 34.24 -6.96 -1.42
C GLU A 396 33.41 -8.16 -0.98
N SER A 397 32.09 -8.08 -1.10
CA SER A 397 31.21 -9.20 -0.82
C SER A 397 31.49 -10.40 -1.74
N MET A 398 31.77 -10.15 -3.01
CA MET A 398 32.05 -11.20 -4.00
C MET A 398 33.38 -11.93 -3.74
N LYS A 399 34.35 -11.28 -3.08
CA LYS A 399 35.59 -11.95 -2.63
C LYS A 399 35.31 -13.03 -1.59
N ILE A 400 34.28 -12.87 -0.77
CA ILE A 400 33.86 -13.87 0.23
C ILE A 400 32.99 -14.94 -0.44
N LYS A 401 32.05 -14.53 -1.28
CA LYS A 401 31.12 -15.42 -1.99
C LYS A 401 30.97 -15.01 -3.45
N PRO A 402 31.67 -15.69 -4.38
CA PRO A 402 31.64 -15.35 -5.81
C PRO A 402 30.24 -15.39 -6.43
N GLU A 403 29.32 -16.20 -5.88
CA GLU A 403 27.95 -16.27 -6.35
C GLU A 403 27.11 -15.02 -6.01
N GLY A 404 27.62 -14.13 -5.14
CA GLY A 404 26.99 -12.91 -4.67
C GLY A 404 25.96 -13.12 -3.55
N TYR A 405 25.39 -12.01 -3.09
CA TYR A 405 24.42 -11.96 -1.99
C TYR A 405 23.05 -11.50 -2.48
N ASN A 406 21.99 -11.86 -1.75
CA ASN A 406 20.61 -11.41 -2.06
C ASN A 406 20.32 -10.02 -1.46
N SER A 407 21.08 -9.62 -0.45
CA SER A 407 20.92 -8.33 0.23
C SER A 407 22.21 -7.93 0.95
N TYR A 408 22.34 -6.64 1.22
CA TYR A 408 23.45 -6.03 1.96
C TYR A 408 22.85 -5.35 3.18
N ASN A 409 23.14 -5.89 4.37
CA ASN A 409 22.52 -5.43 5.62
C ASN A 409 23.42 -4.46 6.37
N PHE A 410 22.79 -3.48 7.00
CA PHE A 410 23.43 -2.40 7.74
C PHE A 410 23.05 -2.53 9.21
N ARG A 411 24.04 -2.52 10.11
CA ARG A 411 23.80 -2.61 11.55
C ARG A 411 23.12 -1.35 12.08
N ASN A 412 22.10 -1.57 12.90
CA ASN A 412 21.36 -0.52 13.56
C ASN A 412 22.16 0.13 14.68
N VAL A 413 22.03 1.44 14.80
CA VAL A 413 22.45 2.21 15.96
C VAL A 413 21.43 3.31 16.26
N TYR A 414 21.13 3.48 17.55
CA TYR A 414 20.06 4.37 18.01
C TYR A 414 20.58 5.78 18.28
N PHE A 415 19.84 6.78 17.81
CA PHE A 415 19.94 8.19 18.21
C PHE A 415 18.67 8.52 18.99
N LEU A 416 18.79 8.68 20.31
CA LEU A 416 17.63 8.83 21.20
C LEU A 416 17.38 10.31 21.54
N ASP A 417 16.12 10.76 21.50
CA ASP A 417 15.76 12.17 21.76
C ASP A 417 16.08 12.58 23.21
N ASP A 418 16.02 11.65 24.17
CA ASP A 418 16.36 11.89 25.58
C ASP A 418 17.83 12.30 25.78
N GLN A 419 18.75 11.80 24.95
CA GLN A 419 20.16 12.18 24.95
C GLN A 419 20.39 13.64 24.54
N GLN A 420 19.50 14.25 23.76
CA GLN A 420 19.67 15.63 23.30
C GLN A 420 19.45 16.66 24.41
N HIS A 421 18.59 16.37 25.39
CA HIS A 421 18.33 17.30 26.50
C HIS A 421 19.58 17.57 27.34
N GLU A 422 20.49 16.60 27.44
CA GLU A 422 21.77 16.73 28.16
C GLU A 422 22.81 17.53 27.36
N HIS A 423 22.80 17.42 26.03
CA HIS A 423 23.82 18.01 25.16
C HIS A 423 23.43 19.37 24.56
N GLY A 424 22.18 19.78 24.68
CA GLY A 424 21.68 21.08 24.21
C GLY A 424 21.48 21.14 22.69
N TRP A 425 21.27 22.34 22.15
CA TRP A 425 21.04 22.56 20.71
C TRP A 425 22.27 23.13 20.03
N HIS A 426 22.60 22.63 18.84
CA HIS A 426 23.66 23.20 18.01
C HIS A 426 23.19 24.52 17.41
N LYS A 427 23.91 25.62 17.69
CA LYS A 427 23.52 27.00 17.34
C LYS A 427 23.40 27.23 15.82
N ASP A 428 24.26 26.58 15.05
CA ASP A 428 24.33 26.75 13.59
C ASP A 428 23.36 25.82 12.83
N ILE A 429 22.52 25.08 13.56
CA ILE A 429 21.54 24.15 12.99
C ILE A 429 20.15 24.64 13.41
N PRO A 430 19.19 24.80 12.49
CA PRO A 430 17.83 25.16 12.89
C PRO A 430 17.23 24.12 13.84
N LYS A 431 16.52 24.55 14.88
CA LYS A 431 15.97 23.66 15.91
C LYS A 431 14.96 22.63 15.37
N TYR A 432 14.35 22.91 14.23
CA TYR A 432 13.37 22.03 13.60
C TYR A 432 14.01 20.89 12.78
N MET A 433 15.33 20.91 12.57
CA MET A 433 16.07 19.84 11.88
C MET A 433 16.38 18.71 12.87
N HIS A 434 15.49 17.74 12.97
CA HIS A 434 15.57 16.70 13.99
C HIS A 434 16.84 15.86 13.84
N MET A 435 17.10 15.27 12.68
CA MET A 435 18.25 14.39 12.49
C MET A 435 19.59 15.14 12.59
N LEU A 436 19.66 16.38 12.11
CA LEU A 436 20.88 17.20 12.21
C LEU A 436 21.18 17.68 13.63
N GLN A 437 20.15 17.85 14.48
CA GLN A 437 20.34 18.21 15.88
C GLN A 437 20.73 16.99 16.72
N HIS A 438 20.15 15.83 16.44
CA HIS A 438 20.35 14.61 17.22
C HIS A 438 21.56 13.82 16.69
N VAL A 439 22.76 14.25 17.06
CA VAL A 439 24.03 13.60 16.66
C VAL A 439 24.70 12.79 17.77
N HIS A 440 24.06 12.65 18.92
CA HIS A 440 24.49 11.70 19.95
C HIS A 440 23.76 10.38 19.72
N ARG A 441 24.53 9.31 19.60
CA ARG A 441 24.01 7.95 19.45
C ARG A 441 24.49 7.06 20.56
N ALA A 442 23.76 5.97 20.77
CA ALA A 442 24.25 4.87 21.59
C ALA A 442 25.62 4.39 21.08
N LYS A 443 26.56 4.16 22.02
CA LYS A 443 27.91 3.69 21.73
C LYS A 443 27.89 2.35 21.00
N ASN A 444 27.05 1.44 21.47
CA ASN A 444 26.94 0.07 20.97
C ASN A 444 25.91 -0.03 19.83
N TYR A 445 26.28 -0.78 18.79
CA TYR A 445 25.34 -1.20 17.74
C TYR A 445 24.47 -2.34 18.25
N THR A 446 23.32 -2.56 17.61
CA THR A 446 22.53 -3.77 17.86
C THR A 446 23.33 -5.04 17.56
N LYS A 447 22.91 -6.15 18.18
CA LYS A 447 23.48 -7.47 17.88
C LYS A 447 23.30 -7.81 16.39
N PRO A 448 24.22 -8.57 15.79
CA PRO A 448 24.13 -8.92 14.37
C PRO A 448 22.74 -9.48 13.99
N ASN A 449 22.23 -9.04 12.85
CA ASN A 449 20.89 -9.35 12.30
C ASN A 449 19.68 -8.81 13.09
N GLN A 450 19.88 -8.07 14.19
CA GLN A 450 18.78 -7.44 14.93
C GLN A 450 18.50 -6.02 14.44
N TYR A 451 17.24 -5.75 14.10
CA TYR A 451 16.76 -4.44 13.64
C TYR A 451 17.52 -3.87 12.43
N VAL A 452 18.22 -4.72 11.68
CA VAL A 452 18.94 -4.30 10.48
C VAL A 452 17.99 -3.81 9.40
N LYS A 453 18.49 -3.00 8.49
CA LYS A 453 17.86 -2.71 7.20
C LYS A 453 18.84 -3.04 6.10
N CYS A 454 18.32 -3.27 4.90
CA CYS A 454 19.13 -3.77 3.81
C CYS A 454 18.89 -3.02 2.51
N PHE A 455 19.89 -3.02 1.64
CA PHE A 455 19.69 -2.94 0.21
C PHE A 455 19.45 -4.34 -0.33
N HIS A 456 18.24 -4.58 -0.83
CA HIS A 456 17.83 -5.85 -1.41
C HIS A 456 18.08 -5.84 -2.92
N ASP A 457 18.63 -6.93 -3.46
CA ASP A 457 18.76 -7.15 -4.91
C ASP A 457 17.43 -7.71 -5.46
N PRO A 458 16.67 -6.93 -6.26
CA PRO A 458 15.39 -7.37 -6.80
C PRO A 458 15.52 -8.57 -7.75
N GLU A 459 16.69 -8.84 -8.35
CA GLU A 459 16.93 -10.03 -9.17
C GLU A 459 17.01 -11.32 -8.35
N ARG A 460 17.15 -11.22 -7.03
CA ARG A 460 17.50 -12.38 -6.17
C ARG A 460 16.54 -12.61 -5.01
N VAL A 461 15.83 -11.59 -4.55
CA VAL A 461 14.89 -11.72 -3.42
C VAL A 461 13.50 -12.12 -3.90
N LEU A 462 12.88 -13.11 -3.24
CA LEU A 462 11.52 -13.56 -3.58
C LEU A 462 10.46 -12.87 -2.71
N THR A 463 10.70 -12.78 -1.40
CA THR A 463 9.81 -12.07 -0.48
C THR A 463 10.58 -11.30 0.58
N LEU A 464 10.01 -10.18 1.02
CA LEU A 464 10.59 -9.27 1.99
C LEU A 464 9.81 -9.22 3.30
N HIS A 465 10.55 -8.90 4.36
CA HIS A 465 10.06 -8.41 5.65
C HIS A 465 10.80 -7.10 5.96
N ASN A 466 10.30 -6.33 6.95
CA ASN A 466 10.80 -5.00 7.31
C ASN A 466 12.33 -4.90 7.46
N HIS A 467 12.97 -5.97 7.93
CA HIS A 467 14.41 -5.98 8.23
C HIS A 467 15.27 -6.77 7.22
N PHE A 468 14.74 -7.84 6.64
CA PHE A 468 15.52 -8.81 5.88
C PHE A 468 14.62 -9.61 4.90
N PRO A 469 15.18 -10.25 3.87
CA PRO A 469 14.40 -11.09 2.98
C PRO A 469 13.93 -12.37 3.70
N LEU A 470 12.66 -12.72 3.57
CA LEU A 470 12.09 -13.96 4.13
C LEU A 470 12.33 -15.17 3.23
N ALA A 471 12.35 -14.96 1.92
CA ALA A 471 12.66 -15.99 0.93
C ALA A 471 13.42 -15.39 -0.26
N CYS A 472 14.25 -16.21 -0.89
CA CYS A 472 15.10 -15.81 -2.00
C CYS A 472 15.01 -16.80 -3.15
N LEU A 473 15.25 -16.31 -4.36
CA LEU A 473 15.37 -17.14 -5.55
C LEU A 473 16.67 -17.95 -5.46
N GLY A 474 16.60 -19.22 -5.87
CA GLY A 474 17.76 -20.12 -5.88
C GLY A 474 18.13 -20.75 -4.53
N GLY A 475 17.37 -20.51 -3.46
CA GLY A 475 17.51 -21.22 -2.18
C GLY A 475 17.49 -20.30 -0.95
N VAL A 476 18.37 -20.59 0.01
CA VAL A 476 18.47 -19.86 1.28
C VAL A 476 18.95 -18.42 1.03
N CYS A 477 18.31 -17.47 1.70
CA CYS A 477 18.73 -16.08 1.65
C CYS A 477 20.10 -15.85 2.27
N LYS A 478 20.93 -15.10 1.56
CA LYS A 478 22.26 -14.66 1.99
C LYS A 478 22.26 -13.14 2.07
N SER A 479 22.58 -12.62 3.24
CA SER A 479 22.78 -11.18 3.46
C SER A 479 24.24 -10.91 3.81
N TYR A 480 24.86 -9.96 3.12
CA TYR A 480 26.21 -9.51 3.42
C TYR A 480 26.16 -8.47 4.54
N PRO A 481 26.84 -8.68 5.67
CA PRO A 481 26.90 -7.68 6.73
C PRO A 481 27.91 -6.59 6.37
N VAL A 482 27.41 -5.42 5.98
CA VAL A 482 28.28 -4.28 5.65
C VAL A 482 29.01 -3.82 6.91
N ASN A 483 30.30 -3.53 6.78
CA ASN A 483 31.12 -3.10 7.90
C ASN A 483 30.62 -1.76 8.45
N THR A 484 30.52 -1.65 9.77
CA THR A 484 30.13 -0.42 10.49
C THR A 484 31.11 0.73 10.32
N THR A 485 32.30 0.49 9.73
CA THR A 485 33.22 1.54 9.28
C THR A 485 32.81 2.16 7.95
N ASP A 486 32.10 1.42 7.11
CA ASP A 486 31.69 1.84 5.76
C ASP A 486 30.29 2.45 5.75
N ALA A 487 29.37 1.90 6.54
CA ALA A 487 28.03 2.45 6.70
C ALA A 487 27.35 1.94 7.97
N GLN A 488 26.35 2.67 8.44
CA GLN A 488 25.50 2.26 9.56
C GLN A 488 24.04 2.62 9.27
N LEU A 489 23.11 1.89 9.89
CA LEU A 489 21.72 2.28 9.93
C LEU A 489 21.50 3.18 11.15
N GLN A 490 21.27 4.48 10.91
CA GLN A 490 20.89 5.43 11.94
C GLN A 490 19.39 5.30 12.20
N HIS A 491 19.00 5.11 13.46
CA HIS A 491 17.61 5.02 13.87
C HIS A 491 17.29 6.09 14.91
N TYR A 492 16.56 7.11 14.47
CA TYR A 492 16.21 8.30 15.24
C TYR A 492 14.91 8.07 16.02
N ARG A 493 14.96 8.11 17.35
CA ARG A 493 13.84 7.65 18.18
C ARG A 493 13.62 8.52 19.39
N ALA A 494 12.37 8.84 19.67
CA ALA A 494 12.02 9.47 20.93
C ALA A 494 12.39 8.59 22.14
N ASP A 495 12.22 7.28 22.00
CA ASP A 495 12.51 6.31 23.06
C ASP A 495 12.85 4.91 22.48
N CYS A 496 13.54 4.10 23.28
CA CYS A 496 13.80 2.69 23.09
C CYS A 496 12.54 1.90 22.74
N VAL A 497 12.68 0.92 21.84
CA VAL A 497 11.60 -0.04 21.57
C VAL A 497 11.29 -0.88 22.82
N ASN A 498 10.00 -1.18 23.03
CA ASN A 498 9.53 -2.00 24.16
C ASN A 498 10.29 -3.33 24.32
N THR A 499 10.72 -3.94 23.21
CA THR A 499 11.49 -5.19 23.18
C THR A 499 12.93 -5.05 23.67
N LEU A 500 13.46 -3.83 23.72
CA LEU A 500 14.79 -3.52 24.23
C LEU A 500 14.76 -2.95 25.65
N LYS A 501 13.60 -2.87 26.33
CA LYS A 501 13.52 -2.30 27.70
C LYS A 501 14.57 -2.83 28.67
N LYS A 502 14.90 -4.12 28.60
CA LYS A 502 15.92 -4.76 29.47
C LYS A 502 17.37 -4.37 29.16
N SER A 503 17.65 -3.90 27.95
CA SER A 503 18.99 -3.47 27.51
C SER A 503 19.01 -1.98 27.14
N CYS A 504 17.92 -1.26 27.40
CA CYS A 504 17.77 0.12 26.97
C CYS A 504 18.68 1.04 27.79
N GLU A 505 18.84 0.74 29.08
CA GLU A 505 19.80 1.42 29.97
C GLU A 505 21.21 1.41 29.35
N GLU A 506 21.67 0.26 28.84
CA GLU A 506 22.98 0.16 28.17
C GLU A 506 23.11 1.10 26.95
N TYR A 507 22.06 1.23 26.14
CA TYR A 507 22.07 2.13 24.98
C TYR A 507 21.95 3.61 25.37
N ARG A 508 21.37 3.91 26.53
CA ARG A 508 21.19 5.29 27.03
C ARG A 508 22.42 5.81 27.78
N GLU A 509 22.95 5.02 28.71
CA GLU A 509 24.03 5.42 29.63
C GLU A 509 25.37 5.69 28.93
N ASN A 510 25.58 5.12 27.75
CA ASN A 510 26.80 5.28 26.99
C ASN A 510 26.51 5.87 25.61
N SER A 511 26.52 7.20 25.51
CA SER A 511 26.40 7.92 24.23
C SER A 511 27.78 8.28 23.67
N VAL A 512 27.85 8.40 22.34
CA VAL A 512 29.00 8.97 21.63
C VAL A 512 28.50 9.94 20.58
N GLU A 513 29.25 11.01 20.37
CA GLU A 513 28.95 11.97 19.31
C GLU A 513 29.30 11.36 17.94
N ASP A 514 28.34 11.42 17.00
CA ASP A 514 28.45 10.94 15.64
C ASP A 514 27.90 11.98 14.66
N LYS A 515 28.80 12.86 14.22
CA LYS A 515 28.53 13.93 13.25
C LYS A 515 28.53 13.46 11.80
N THR A 516 28.41 12.15 11.51
CA THR A 516 28.48 11.64 10.12
C THR A 516 27.44 12.30 9.22
N ILE A 517 26.23 12.56 9.72
CA ILE A 517 25.17 13.23 8.95
C ILE A 517 25.51 14.68 8.57
N TRP A 518 26.44 15.34 9.28
CA TRP A 518 26.80 16.73 9.00
C TRP A 518 27.59 16.93 7.71
N LYS A 519 28.07 15.85 7.06
CA LYS A 519 28.57 15.90 5.68
C LYS A 519 27.56 16.55 4.72
N TYR A 520 26.27 16.42 5.04
CA TYR A 520 25.16 16.90 4.21
C TYR A 520 24.46 18.12 4.81
N LYS A 521 24.99 18.69 5.91
CA LYS A 521 24.32 19.69 6.75
C LYS A 521 23.77 20.85 5.92
N ASP A 522 24.63 21.50 5.16
CA ASP A 522 24.27 22.76 4.48
C ASP A 522 23.24 22.52 3.37
N GLU A 523 23.43 21.46 2.58
CA GLU A 523 22.51 21.08 1.51
C GLU A 523 21.15 20.64 2.07
N LEU A 524 21.15 19.84 3.14
CA LEU A 524 19.93 19.36 3.78
C LEU A 524 19.13 20.52 4.40
N ILE A 525 19.78 21.43 5.15
CA ILE A 525 19.14 22.63 5.70
C ILE A 525 18.51 23.45 4.57
N ARG A 526 19.27 23.71 3.50
CA ARG A 526 18.82 24.52 2.37
C ARG A 526 17.58 23.92 1.69
N ARG A 527 17.59 22.62 1.40
CA ARG A 527 16.45 21.93 0.75
C ARG A 527 15.23 21.86 1.67
N THR A 528 15.42 21.46 2.92
CA THR A 528 14.33 21.38 3.90
C THR A 528 13.70 22.74 4.15
N PHE A 529 14.50 23.80 4.31
CA PHE A 529 14.00 25.17 4.46
C PHE A 529 13.13 25.58 3.27
N ARG A 530 13.63 25.38 2.04
CA ARG A 530 12.88 25.72 0.81
C ARG A 530 11.51 25.02 0.76
N THR A 531 11.47 23.73 1.07
CA THR A 531 10.21 22.98 1.07
C THR A 531 9.26 23.46 2.16
N LEU A 532 9.77 23.68 3.38
CA LEU A 532 8.97 24.20 4.49
C LEU A 532 8.36 25.57 4.17
N ASP A 533 9.15 26.46 3.56
CA ASP A 533 8.70 27.79 3.13
C ASP A 533 7.64 27.70 2.02
N THR A 534 7.91 26.91 0.98
CA THR A 534 6.98 26.68 -0.15
C THR A 534 5.63 26.17 0.34
N LEU A 535 5.64 25.27 1.33
CA LEU A 535 4.43 24.68 1.89
C LEU A 535 3.80 25.51 3.01
N GLY A 536 4.35 26.70 3.33
CA GLY A 536 3.80 27.62 4.31
C GLY A 536 3.86 27.13 5.75
N PHE A 537 4.90 26.36 6.11
CA PHE A 537 5.12 25.94 7.51
C PHE A 537 5.73 27.07 8.37
N PHE A 538 6.29 28.10 7.76
CA PHE A 538 6.77 29.29 8.48
C PHE A 538 5.66 30.33 8.59
N LYS A 539 5.59 31.00 9.75
CA LYS A 539 4.70 32.15 9.93
C LYS A 539 5.18 33.28 9.03
N ARG A 540 4.33 33.74 8.10
CA ARG A 540 4.58 35.00 7.40
C ARG A 540 4.46 36.14 8.41
N PRO A 541 5.35 37.15 8.36
CA PRO A 541 5.23 38.32 9.22
C PRO A 541 3.85 38.96 9.02
N VAL A 542 3.08 39.10 10.09
CA VAL A 542 1.84 39.87 10.08
C VAL A 542 2.24 41.34 10.09
N GLY A 543 2.02 42.06 8.99
CA GLY A 543 2.10 43.52 8.97
C GLY A 543 3.38 44.11 8.34
N GLY A 544 3.34 44.21 7.01
CA GLY A 544 4.07 45.21 6.24
C GLY A 544 3.15 45.65 5.12
N GLY A 545 2.10 46.40 5.46
CA GLY A 545 1.22 46.99 4.47
C GLY A 545 2.06 47.82 3.50
N ILE A 546 2.05 47.43 2.23
CA ILE A 546 2.51 48.28 1.15
C ILE A 546 1.52 49.45 1.11
N GLY A 547 1.89 50.56 1.74
CA GLY A 547 1.33 51.85 1.40
C GLY A 547 1.73 52.13 -0.03
N SER A 548 0.78 52.05 -0.96
CA SER A 548 0.92 52.60 -2.29
C SER A 548 1.12 54.12 -2.15
N THR A 549 2.37 54.56 -2.11
CA THR A 549 2.72 55.97 -2.32
C THR A 549 2.98 56.13 -3.81
N THR A 550 1.91 56.42 -4.54
CA THR A 550 1.97 57.05 -5.86
C THR A 550 2.55 58.46 -5.67
N HIS A 551 3.86 58.61 -5.81
CA HIS A 551 4.45 59.91 -6.09
C HIS A 551 4.23 60.23 -7.57
N ALA A 552 3.18 61.00 -7.84
CA ALA A 552 3.16 61.89 -8.99
C ALA A 552 4.18 62.99 -8.74
N SER A 553 5.17 63.14 -9.61
CA SER A 553 5.95 64.36 -9.73
C SER A 553 5.67 64.98 -11.10
N GLU A 554 4.86 66.04 -11.09
CA GLU A 554 4.91 67.08 -12.11
C GLU A 554 6.23 67.84 -11.97
N ARG A 555 7.05 67.80 -13.02
CA ARG A 555 7.65 68.97 -13.68
C ARG A 555 8.35 68.56 -14.96
#